data_AF-A0A7S4FL05-F1
#
_entry.id   AF-A0A7S4FL05-F1
#
_cell.length_a   1.000
_cell.length_b   1.000
_cell.length_c   1.000
_cell.angle_alpha   90.00
_cell.angle_beta   90.00
_cell.angle_gamma   90.00
#
_symmetry.space_group_name_H-M   'P 1'
#
loop_
_entity.id
_entity.type
_entity.pdbx_description
1 polymer ?
#
loop_
_entity_poly.entity_id
_entity_poly.type
_entity_poly.pdbx_seq_one_letter_code
_entity_poly.pdbx_strand_id
1 'polypeptide(L)'
;MAATAEDTNMMEKKFRLLETGRKADFENSQHTLKQNKELVKTLRKENKELKASLGSLSKAVGGVNDQAIQNNEIQKLDGKIIKLRKKYDDARQQAEAKRNELSRLKEKLKDLEKESQPILTDESPLTRKIRMLENRLDKSMIKYNEAQSIRKTYEQIVKRLKEERIGFDNQLAAIERTLKAKDHDYQELLNMSHDANHAKEIAKAELAQFRAAYEEERRQKDKELTERKQYVQSRIDQTQKLEKREKQRRNEELERLQKQEEEKLKMGGPQHDNFATQQRSEEEQEKINQYEEAFRKIKEATGVSDVQEVIQKFITQEDTHRNLVEMTKEAQSRIDQLNAEKSELKSKVEELKYSGSGQLGSRRIVDEFETHLTEAHYQCDKNRQKYERVAKILINVKAGVEHLYDKLSVFKSDIQQIPMSDETVVDILKQCESKLLHLMEESMPASGTGGMLEDLATANIELPPNNRRIKLPTSDDENDEEQEDEEEEEEDVLDRETVKKLASIAVARETKKLKKRKTKGRHKDD
;
A
#
# COMPACT_ATOMS: atom_id res chain seq x y z
N MET A 1 106.64 -171.24 -117.50
CA MET A 1 107.00 -170.41 -118.66
C MET A 1 106.85 -168.95 -118.27
N ALA A 2 107.89 -168.15 -118.54
CA ALA A 2 107.96 -166.69 -118.69
C ALA A 2 107.24 -165.76 -117.69
N ALA A 3 108.05 -164.95 -116.99
CA ALA A 3 107.70 -163.84 -116.12
C ALA A 3 107.67 -162.50 -116.90
N THR A 4 106.85 -161.53 -116.48
CA THR A 4 106.94 -160.13 -116.94
C THR A 4 106.54 -159.12 -115.84
N ALA A 5 107.19 -157.96 -115.86
CA ALA A 5 107.32 -156.95 -114.81
C ALA A 5 106.07 -156.07 -114.51
N GLU A 6 104.84 -156.57 -114.73
CA GLU A 6 103.61 -155.79 -114.49
C GLU A 6 103.05 -155.94 -113.07
N ASP A 7 103.30 -157.06 -112.39
CA ASP A 7 102.69 -157.34 -111.09
C ASP A 7 103.32 -156.56 -109.92
N THR A 8 104.59 -156.16 -110.02
CA THR A 8 105.26 -155.36 -108.98
C THR A 8 104.82 -153.89 -108.98
N ASN A 9 104.56 -153.32 -110.16
CA ASN A 9 104.13 -151.91 -110.30
C ASN A 9 102.67 -151.71 -109.85
N MET A 10 101.84 -152.75 -109.95
CA MET A 10 100.46 -152.72 -109.46
C MET A 10 100.37 -152.68 -107.94
N MET A 11 101.28 -153.37 -107.23
CA MET A 11 101.31 -153.37 -105.77
C MET A 11 101.83 -152.05 -105.17
N GLU A 12 102.81 -151.40 -105.78
CA GLU A 12 103.29 -150.08 -105.31
C GLU A 12 102.23 -148.98 -105.47
N LYS A 13 101.46 -148.98 -106.56
CA LYS A 13 100.33 -148.05 -106.75
C LYS A 13 99.23 -148.26 -105.72
N LYS A 14 98.96 -149.51 -105.34
CA LYS A 14 97.94 -149.83 -104.32
C LYS A 14 98.35 -149.37 -102.93
N PHE A 15 99.64 -149.43 -102.58
CA PHE A 15 100.14 -148.95 -101.29
C PHE A 15 100.08 -147.42 -101.17
N ARG A 16 100.45 -146.67 -102.23
CA ARG A 16 100.33 -145.19 -102.23
C ARG A 16 98.91 -144.69 -102.09
N LEU A 17 97.92 -145.38 -102.66
CA LEU A 17 96.51 -145.01 -102.54
C LEU A 17 95.98 -145.23 -101.11
N LEU A 18 96.46 -146.27 -100.42
CA LEU A 18 96.10 -146.55 -99.03
C LEU A 18 96.74 -145.55 -98.04
N GLU A 19 97.96 -145.09 -98.30
CA GLU A 19 98.58 -144.03 -97.48
C GLU A 19 97.87 -142.67 -97.66
N THR A 20 97.43 -142.34 -98.87
CA THR A 20 96.65 -141.10 -99.10
C THR A 20 95.26 -141.16 -98.47
N GLY A 21 94.59 -142.31 -98.51
CA GLY A 21 93.31 -142.52 -97.82
C GLY A 21 93.43 -142.38 -96.29
N ARG A 22 94.43 -143.02 -95.69
CA ARG A 22 94.64 -142.95 -94.23
C ARG A 22 94.98 -141.52 -93.76
N LYS A 23 95.67 -140.72 -94.59
CA LYS A 23 95.98 -139.33 -94.26
C LYS A 23 94.73 -138.44 -94.32
N ALA A 24 93.88 -138.62 -95.32
CA ALA A 24 92.62 -137.89 -95.45
C ALA A 24 91.66 -138.16 -94.27
N ASP A 25 91.55 -139.42 -93.83
CA ASP A 25 90.69 -139.78 -92.68
C ASP A 25 91.19 -139.17 -91.36
N PHE A 26 92.52 -139.12 -91.16
CA PHE A 26 93.11 -138.50 -89.97
C PHE A 26 92.92 -136.98 -89.96
N GLU A 27 93.09 -136.33 -91.11
CA GLU A 27 92.85 -134.88 -91.27
C GLU A 27 91.37 -134.53 -91.06
N ASN A 28 90.45 -135.34 -91.59
CA ASN A 28 89.01 -135.15 -91.39
C ASN A 28 88.63 -135.31 -89.91
N SER A 29 89.14 -136.35 -89.23
CA SER A 29 88.91 -136.57 -87.80
C SER A 29 89.44 -135.43 -86.92
N GLN A 30 90.64 -134.91 -87.23
CA GLN A 30 91.21 -133.74 -86.54
C GLN A 30 90.36 -132.47 -86.76
N HIS A 31 89.82 -132.29 -87.96
CA HIS A 31 88.92 -131.18 -88.26
C HIS A 31 87.61 -131.29 -87.45
N THR A 32 87.00 -132.48 -87.39
CA THR A 32 85.79 -132.71 -86.58
C THR A 32 86.04 -132.47 -85.09
N LEU A 33 87.20 -132.89 -84.59
CA LEU A 33 87.59 -132.67 -83.19
C LEU A 33 87.75 -131.18 -82.85
N LYS A 34 88.31 -130.38 -83.77
CA LYS A 34 88.42 -128.92 -83.61
C LYS A 34 87.04 -128.26 -83.61
N GLN A 35 86.16 -128.63 -84.54
CA GLN A 35 84.78 -128.12 -84.57
C GLN A 35 84.02 -128.45 -83.29
N ASN A 36 84.15 -129.68 -82.78
CA ASN A 36 83.52 -130.07 -81.51
C ASN A 36 84.06 -129.29 -80.31
N LYS A 37 85.36 -128.97 -80.29
CA LYS A 37 85.96 -128.12 -79.23
C LYS A 37 85.43 -126.69 -79.28
N GLU A 38 85.23 -126.11 -80.46
CA GLU A 38 84.65 -124.77 -80.58
C GLU A 38 83.18 -124.74 -80.15
N LEU A 39 82.39 -125.76 -80.52
CA LEU A 39 81.00 -125.88 -80.13
C LEU A 39 80.82 -125.99 -78.59
N VAL A 40 81.70 -126.73 -77.91
CA VAL A 40 81.67 -126.80 -76.44
C VAL A 40 82.02 -125.44 -75.81
N LYS A 41 82.87 -124.64 -76.45
CA LYS A 41 83.25 -123.31 -75.97
C LYS A 41 82.11 -122.30 -76.14
N THR A 42 81.37 -122.35 -77.24
CA THR A 42 80.18 -121.50 -77.45
C THR A 42 79.07 -121.84 -76.46
N LEU A 43 78.74 -123.13 -76.29
CA LEU A 43 77.71 -123.59 -75.35
C LEU A 43 78.02 -123.19 -73.90
N ARG A 44 79.29 -123.20 -73.48
CA ARG A 44 79.68 -122.72 -72.14
C ARG A 44 79.51 -121.22 -71.96
N LYS A 45 79.70 -120.44 -73.02
CA LYS A 45 79.50 -118.99 -72.99
C LYS A 45 78.01 -118.65 -72.88
N GLU A 46 77.18 -119.32 -73.69
CA GLU A 46 75.71 -119.19 -73.61
C GLU A 46 75.16 -119.59 -72.25
N ASN A 47 75.66 -120.68 -71.64
CA ASN A 47 75.24 -121.07 -70.29
C ASN A 47 75.61 -120.04 -69.22
N LYS A 48 76.75 -119.36 -69.38
CA LYS A 48 77.18 -118.28 -68.47
C LYS A 48 76.28 -117.05 -68.63
N GLU A 49 75.92 -116.71 -69.86
CA GLU A 49 75.00 -115.60 -70.19
C GLU A 49 73.57 -115.87 -69.69
N LEU A 50 73.07 -117.10 -69.82
CA LEU A 50 71.77 -117.51 -69.27
C LEU A 50 71.74 -117.46 -67.74
N LYS A 51 72.80 -117.93 -67.05
CA LYS A 51 72.88 -117.78 -65.59
C LYS A 51 72.94 -116.32 -65.13
N ALA A 52 73.65 -115.47 -65.86
CA ALA A 52 73.66 -114.03 -65.58
C ALA A 52 72.27 -113.41 -65.76
N SER A 53 71.55 -113.80 -66.82
CA SER A 53 70.18 -113.36 -67.10
C SER A 53 69.17 -113.87 -66.06
N LEU A 54 69.34 -115.09 -65.53
CA LEU A 54 68.49 -115.62 -64.45
C LEU A 54 68.79 -114.95 -63.10
N GLY A 55 70.06 -114.58 -62.87
CA GLY A 55 70.48 -113.78 -61.72
C GLY A 55 69.89 -112.37 -61.72
N SER A 56 69.82 -111.71 -62.89
CA SER A 56 69.17 -110.39 -63.01
C SER A 56 67.65 -110.48 -62.88
N LEU A 57 67.03 -111.52 -63.44
CA LEU A 57 65.57 -111.69 -63.37
C LEU A 57 65.08 -112.04 -61.96
N SER A 58 65.80 -112.85 -61.18
CA SER A 58 65.40 -113.13 -59.79
C SER A 58 65.58 -111.90 -58.86
N LYS A 59 66.55 -111.02 -59.14
CA LYS A 59 66.68 -109.73 -58.44
C LYS A 59 65.59 -108.73 -58.82
N ALA A 60 65.04 -108.81 -60.03
CA ALA A 60 63.92 -107.99 -60.48
C ALA A 60 62.55 -108.46 -59.93
N VAL A 61 62.39 -109.77 -59.68
CA VAL A 61 61.14 -110.33 -59.10
C VAL A 61 61.12 -110.24 -57.56
N GLY A 62 62.26 -109.95 -56.92
CA GLY A 62 62.35 -109.67 -55.48
C GLY A 62 62.12 -108.19 -55.08
N GLY A 63 61.58 -107.38 -55.99
CA GLY A 63 61.36 -105.94 -55.78
C GLY A 63 59.94 -105.61 -55.35
N VAL A 64 59.80 -105.17 -54.09
CA VAL A 64 58.81 -104.20 -53.58
C VAL A 64 57.33 -104.53 -53.85
N ASN A 65 56.61 -104.92 -52.79
CA ASN A 65 55.15 -105.02 -52.78
C ASN A 65 54.54 -103.61 -52.80
N ASP A 66 54.55 -102.94 -53.96
CA ASP A 66 54.09 -101.56 -54.20
C ASP A 66 52.64 -101.35 -53.72
N GLN A 67 51.80 -102.40 -53.76
CA GLN A 67 50.45 -102.36 -53.23
C GLN A 67 50.38 -102.15 -51.72
N ALA A 68 51.35 -102.65 -50.94
CA ALA A 68 51.37 -102.45 -49.49
C ALA A 68 51.81 -101.03 -49.09
N ILE A 69 52.70 -100.40 -49.87
CA ILE A 69 53.15 -99.03 -49.64
C ILE A 69 52.05 -98.05 -50.08
N GLN A 70 51.47 -98.25 -51.26
CA GLN A 70 50.34 -97.44 -51.75
C GLN A 70 49.12 -97.55 -50.82
N ASN A 71 48.78 -98.73 -50.32
CA ASN A 71 47.66 -98.89 -49.37
C ASN A 71 47.92 -98.16 -48.03
N ASN A 72 49.15 -98.18 -47.52
CA ASN A 72 49.51 -97.43 -46.31
C ASN A 72 49.45 -95.91 -46.53
N GLU A 73 49.81 -95.43 -47.72
CA GLU A 73 49.73 -94.02 -48.06
C GLU A 73 48.29 -93.55 -48.28
N ILE A 74 47.46 -94.38 -48.94
CA ILE A 74 46.01 -94.17 -49.08
C ILE A 74 45.35 -94.10 -47.70
N GLN A 75 45.65 -95.03 -46.78
CA GLN A 75 45.10 -94.98 -45.42
C GLN A 75 45.52 -93.71 -44.65
N LYS A 76 46.74 -93.23 -44.84
CA LYS A 76 47.19 -91.95 -44.24
C LYS A 76 46.47 -90.75 -44.86
N LEU A 77 46.24 -90.76 -46.17
CA LEU A 77 45.48 -89.71 -46.87
C LEU A 77 44.00 -89.74 -46.46
N ASP A 78 43.38 -90.91 -46.35
CA ASP A 78 42.02 -91.07 -45.84
C ASP A 78 41.91 -90.56 -44.39
N GLY A 79 42.89 -90.88 -43.54
CA GLY A 79 42.97 -90.32 -42.19
C GLY A 79 43.09 -88.79 -42.16
N LYS A 80 43.82 -88.20 -43.13
CA LYS A 80 43.89 -86.73 -43.29
C LYS A 80 42.58 -86.15 -43.81
N ILE A 81 41.92 -86.81 -44.76
CA ILE A 81 40.61 -86.40 -45.31
C ILE A 81 39.55 -86.44 -44.22
N ILE A 82 39.50 -87.50 -43.39
CA ILE A 82 38.57 -87.59 -42.26
C ILE A 82 38.82 -86.47 -41.26
N LYS A 83 40.09 -86.17 -40.92
CA LYS A 83 40.43 -85.04 -40.04
C LYS A 83 40.05 -83.70 -40.64
N LEU A 84 40.24 -83.50 -41.94
CA LEU A 84 39.87 -82.27 -42.65
C LEU A 84 38.35 -82.12 -42.75
N ARG A 85 37.61 -83.21 -43.01
CA ARG A 85 36.14 -83.22 -42.98
C ARG A 85 35.63 -82.87 -41.59
N LYS A 86 36.17 -83.50 -40.54
CA LYS A 86 35.81 -83.16 -39.17
C LYS A 86 36.06 -81.69 -38.85
N LYS A 87 37.23 -81.15 -39.23
CA LYS A 87 37.53 -79.71 -39.09
C LYS A 87 36.57 -78.82 -39.89
N TYR A 88 36.18 -79.24 -41.09
CA TYR A 88 35.21 -78.52 -41.91
C TYR A 88 33.82 -78.54 -41.28
N ASP A 89 33.37 -79.70 -40.79
CA ASP A 89 32.09 -79.86 -40.12
C ASP A 89 32.05 -79.05 -38.81
N ASP A 90 33.13 -79.08 -38.02
CA ASP A 90 33.30 -78.26 -36.81
C ASP A 90 33.25 -76.76 -37.14
N ALA A 91 33.98 -76.32 -38.17
CA ALA A 91 33.99 -74.93 -38.62
C ALA A 91 32.63 -74.49 -39.18
N ARG A 92 31.94 -75.39 -39.90
CA ARG A 92 30.58 -75.17 -40.43
C ARG A 92 29.58 -75.03 -39.29
N GLN A 93 29.65 -75.91 -38.28
CA GLN A 93 28.80 -75.84 -37.10
C GLN A 93 29.05 -74.54 -36.31
N GLN A 94 30.31 -74.12 -36.15
CA GLN A 94 30.64 -72.84 -35.52
C GLN A 94 30.12 -71.64 -36.33
N ALA A 95 30.24 -71.66 -37.66
CA ALA A 95 29.70 -70.62 -38.52
C ALA A 95 28.17 -70.55 -38.45
N GLU A 96 27.49 -71.70 -38.40
CA GLU A 96 26.04 -71.78 -38.24
C GLU A 96 25.59 -71.29 -36.86
N ALA A 97 26.28 -71.69 -35.79
CA ALA A 97 26.03 -71.20 -34.44
C ALA A 97 26.19 -69.67 -34.35
N LYS A 98 27.26 -69.12 -34.94
CA LYS A 98 27.50 -67.68 -34.99
C LYS A 98 26.46 -66.95 -35.84
N ARG A 99 26.00 -67.54 -36.95
CA ARG A 99 24.92 -66.99 -37.78
C ARG A 99 23.60 -66.93 -37.02
N ASN A 100 23.27 -67.97 -36.25
CA ASN A 100 22.09 -68.01 -35.39
C ASN A 100 22.20 -66.99 -34.26
N GLU A 101 23.37 -66.86 -33.63
CA GLU A 101 23.64 -65.85 -32.59
C GLU A 101 23.47 -64.42 -33.13
N LEU A 102 23.99 -64.15 -34.33
CA LEU A 102 23.87 -62.86 -35.02
C LEU A 102 22.41 -62.57 -35.40
N SER A 103 21.64 -63.58 -35.82
CA SER A 103 20.20 -63.45 -36.05
C SER A 103 19.47 -63.07 -34.76
N ARG A 104 19.77 -63.75 -33.64
CA ARG A 104 19.17 -63.45 -32.33
C ARG A 104 19.54 -62.05 -31.84
N LEU A 105 20.79 -61.63 -32.04
CA LEU A 105 21.24 -60.28 -31.69
C LEU A 105 20.56 -59.21 -32.54
N LYS A 106 20.37 -59.46 -33.85
CA LYS A 106 19.62 -58.55 -34.74
C LYS A 106 18.15 -58.44 -34.34
N GLU A 107 17.52 -59.53 -33.94
CA GLU A 107 16.13 -59.53 -33.45
C GLU A 107 16.01 -58.72 -32.16
N LYS A 108 16.90 -58.96 -31.19
CA LYS A 108 16.97 -58.16 -29.96
C LYS A 108 17.24 -56.68 -30.23
N LEU A 109 18.14 -56.36 -31.15
CA LEU A 109 18.44 -54.99 -31.54
C LEU A 109 17.20 -54.32 -32.15
N LYS A 110 16.46 -55.03 -32.99
CA LYS A 110 15.19 -54.55 -33.56
C LYS A 110 14.11 -54.32 -32.49
N ASP A 111 14.08 -55.15 -31.46
CA ASP A 111 13.12 -54.98 -30.36
C ASP A 111 13.52 -53.80 -29.45
N LEU A 112 14.80 -53.66 -29.13
CA LEU A 112 15.35 -52.48 -28.44
C LEU A 112 15.14 -51.19 -29.26
N GLU A 113 15.28 -51.23 -30.58
CA GLU A 113 14.99 -50.09 -31.46
C GLU A 113 13.51 -49.69 -31.41
N LYS A 114 12.58 -50.65 -31.30
CA LYS A 114 11.15 -50.35 -31.11
C LYS A 114 10.87 -49.79 -29.72
N GLU A 115 11.49 -50.32 -28.68
CA GLU A 115 11.36 -49.81 -27.30
C GLU A 115 11.98 -48.42 -27.13
N SER A 116 13.05 -48.12 -27.87
CA SER A 116 13.73 -46.83 -27.87
C SER A 116 12.99 -45.75 -28.68
N GLN A 117 11.95 -46.10 -29.45
CA GLN A 117 11.14 -45.08 -30.11
C GLN A 117 10.40 -44.24 -29.07
N PRO A 118 10.35 -42.91 -29.24
CA PRO A 118 9.67 -42.04 -28.29
C PRO A 118 8.20 -42.44 -28.15
N ILE A 119 7.77 -42.69 -26.91
CA ILE A 119 6.42 -43.16 -26.53
C ILE A 119 5.32 -42.21 -27.05
N LEU A 120 5.65 -40.92 -27.22
CA LEU A 120 4.79 -39.91 -27.82
C LEU A 120 5.50 -39.29 -29.02
N THR A 121 5.07 -39.66 -30.24
CA THR A 121 5.40 -38.89 -31.43
C THR A 121 4.65 -37.55 -31.39
N ASP A 122 5.20 -36.50 -31.99
CA ASP A 122 4.58 -35.15 -32.02
C ASP A 122 3.16 -35.13 -32.61
N GLU A 123 2.81 -36.16 -33.40
CA GLU A 123 1.49 -36.34 -34.01
C GLU A 123 0.50 -37.16 -33.15
N SER A 124 0.93 -37.67 -31.99
CA SER A 124 0.06 -38.44 -31.11
C SER A 124 -1.21 -37.63 -30.75
N PRO A 125 -2.39 -38.26 -30.77
CA PRO A 125 -3.64 -37.60 -30.39
C PRO A 125 -3.58 -37.03 -28.97
N LEU A 126 -2.76 -37.62 -28.09
CA LEU A 126 -2.53 -37.11 -26.74
C LEU A 126 -1.75 -35.80 -26.76
N THR A 127 -0.67 -35.70 -27.53
CA THR A 127 0.14 -34.47 -27.69
C THR A 127 -0.71 -33.31 -28.24
N ARG A 128 -1.56 -33.59 -29.23
CA ARG A 128 -2.53 -32.60 -29.73
C ARG A 128 -3.53 -32.16 -28.67
N LYS A 129 -4.03 -33.09 -27.85
CA LYS A 129 -4.96 -32.77 -26.75
C LYS A 129 -4.28 -31.93 -25.67
N ILE A 130 -3.03 -32.23 -25.32
CA ILE A 130 -2.21 -31.44 -24.39
C ILE A 130 -2.06 -30.00 -24.92
N ARG A 131 -1.62 -29.83 -26.17
CA ARG A 131 -1.51 -28.49 -26.80
C ARG A 131 -2.83 -27.73 -26.83
N MET A 132 -3.96 -28.39 -27.07
CA MET A 132 -5.27 -27.73 -27.03
C MET A 132 -5.66 -27.29 -25.62
N LEU A 133 -5.37 -28.10 -24.61
CA LEU A 133 -5.65 -27.77 -23.20
C LEU A 133 -4.75 -26.65 -22.71
N GLU A 134 -3.47 -26.65 -23.08
CA GLU A 134 -2.52 -25.56 -22.81
C GLU A 134 -3.01 -24.24 -23.42
N ASN A 135 -3.33 -24.23 -24.71
CA ASN A 135 -3.89 -23.04 -25.37
C ASN A 135 -5.20 -22.55 -24.73
N ARG A 136 -6.03 -23.48 -24.21
CA ARG A 136 -7.26 -23.12 -23.50
C ARG A 136 -6.96 -22.54 -22.12
N LEU A 137 -5.97 -23.09 -21.42
CA LEU A 137 -5.51 -22.58 -20.13
C LEU A 137 -4.93 -21.17 -20.28
N ASP A 138 -4.08 -20.94 -21.28
CA ASP A 138 -3.50 -19.63 -21.57
C ASP A 138 -4.59 -18.58 -21.86
N LYS A 139 -5.58 -18.94 -22.68
CA LYS A 139 -6.74 -18.07 -22.95
C LYS A 139 -7.53 -17.76 -21.68
N SER A 140 -7.74 -18.73 -20.80
CA SER A 140 -8.40 -18.51 -19.51
C SER A 140 -7.56 -17.63 -18.58
N MET A 141 -6.24 -17.80 -18.58
CA MET A 141 -5.32 -17.00 -17.77
C MET A 141 -5.29 -15.54 -18.23
N ILE A 142 -5.26 -15.28 -19.55
CA ILE A 142 -5.36 -13.93 -20.11
C ILE A 142 -6.68 -13.26 -19.67
N LYS A 143 -7.81 -13.97 -19.79
CA LYS A 143 -9.12 -13.46 -19.34
C LYS A 143 -9.17 -13.20 -17.85
N TYR A 144 -8.55 -14.06 -17.04
CA TYR A 144 -8.48 -13.87 -15.59
C TYR A 144 -7.66 -12.63 -15.24
N ASN A 145 -6.50 -12.43 -15.86
CA ASN A 145 -5.66 -11.27 -15.63
C ASN A 145 -6.33 -9.97 -16.07
N GLU A 146 -7.07 -9.99 -17.19
CA GLU A 146 -7.88 -8.86 -17.66
C GLU A 146 -9.04 -8.55 -16.70
N ALA A 147 -9.78 -9.57 -16.24
CA ALA A 147 -10.81 -9.39 -15.23
C ALA A 147 -10.24 -8.85 -13.91
N GLN A 148 -9.04 -9.29 -13.52
CA GLN A 148 -8.36 -8.81 -12.32
C GLN A 148 -7.89 -7.36 -12.46
N SER A 149 -7.42 -6.94 -13.63
CA SER A 149 -7.04 -5.55 -13.88
C SER A 149 -8.27 -4.63 -13.86
N ILE A 150 -9.38 -5.04 -14.48
CA ILE A 150 -10.67 -4.34 -14.43
C ILE A 150 -11.19 -4.28 -12.98
N ARG A 151 -11.08 -5.37 -12.21
CA ARG A 151 -11.49 -5.35 -10.80
C ARG A 151 -10.68 -4.34 -9.99
N LYS A 152 -9.35 -4.29 -10.18
CA LYS A 152 -8.48 -3.32 -9.51
C LYS A 152 -8.86 -1.87 -9.85
N THR A 153 -9.21 -1.57 -11.10
CA THR A 153 -9.64 -0.22 -11.47
C THR A 153 -10.98 0.13 -10.83
N TYR A 154 -11.95 -0.79 -10.79
CA TYR A 154 -13.21 -0.57 -10.07
C TYR A 154 -13.03 -0.43 -8.56
N GLU A 155 -12.15 -1.21 -7.93
CA GLU A 155 -11.80 -1.05 -6.52
C GLU A 155 -11.24 0.36 -6.24
N GLN A 156 -10.40 0.89 -7.13
CA GLN A 156 -9.85 2.22 -7.02
C GLN A 156 -10.90 3.32 -7.21
N ILE A 157 -11.81 3.15 -8.18
CA ILE A 157 -12.96 4.05 -8.38
C ILE A 157 -13.85 4.06 -7.14
N VAL A 158 -14.18 2.89 -6.58
CA VAL A 158 -14.99 2.78 -5.36
C VAL A 158 -14.31 3.44 -4.17
N LYS A 159 -12.99 3.26 -4.01
CA LYS A 159 -12.22 3.92 -2.94
C LYS A 159 -12.33 5.44 -3.07
N ARG A 160 -12.09 5.98 -4.27
CA ARG A 160 -12.21 7.42 -4.53
C ARG A 160 -13.63 7.94 -4.29
N LEU A 161 -14.66 7.23 -4.74
CA LEU A 161 -16.06 7.63 -4.51
C LEU A 161 -16.42 7.62 -3.01
N LYS A 162 -15.85 6.69 -2.22
CA LYS A 162 -16.02 6.68 -0.77
C LYS A 162 -15.34 7.87 -0.10
N GLU A 163 -14.13 8.22 -0.52
CA GLU A 163 -13.41 9.41 -0.06
C GLU A 163 -14.17 10.69 -0.42
N GLU A 164 -14.66 10.80 -1.66
CA GLU A 164 -15.49 11.92 -2.12
C GLU A 164 -16.81 12.02 -1.34
N ARG A 165 -17.46 10.89 -1.01
CA ARG A 165 -18.66 10.86 -0.17
C ARG A 165 -18.41 11.46 1.21
N ILE A 166 -17.29 11.12 1.86
CA ILE A 166 -16.91 11.70 3.15
C ILE A 166 -16.66 13.22 3.00
N GLY A 167 -16.05 13.64 1.88
CA GLY A 167 -15.90 15.05 1.54
C GLY A 167 -17.22 15.80 1.44
N PHE A 168 -18.24 15.20 0.80
CA PHE A 168 -19.58 15.79 0.71
C PHE A 168 -20.28 15.88 2.06
N ASP A 169 -20.16 14.85 2.92
CA ASP A 169 -20.75 14.88 4.27
C ASP A 169 -20.15 16.04 5.10
N ASN A 170 -18.85 16.30 4.97
CA ASN A 170 -18.19 17.44 5.62
C ASN A 170 -18.67 18.80 5.09
N GLN A 171 -18.85 18.93 3.76
CA GLN A 171 -19.38 20.14 3.14
C GLN A 171 -20.83 20.37 3.56
N LEU A 172 -21.66 19.33 3.60
CA LEU A 172 -23.04 19.39 4.06
C LEU A 172 -23.10 19.85 5.52
N ALA A 173 -22.31 19.24 6.41
CA ALA A 173 -22.23 19.64 7.81
C ALA A 173 -21.73 21.09 8.01
N ALA A 174 -20.86 21.58 7.12
CA ALA A 174 -20.44 22.98 7.13
C ALA A 174 -21.58 23.91 6.72
N ILE A 175 -22.30 23.58 5.62
CA ILE A 175 -23.46 24.34 5.16
C ILE A 175 -24.57 24.34 6.22
N GLU A 176 -24.88 23.21 6.84
CA GLU A 176 -25.87 23.11 7.92
C GLU A 176 -25.50 23.97 9.14
N ARG A 177 -24.22 24.02 9.51
CA ARG A 177 -23.75 24.93 10.57
C ARG A 177 -23.95 26.39 10.19
N THR A 178 -23.64 26.76 8.95
CA THR A 178 -23.86 28.13 8.47
C THR A 178 -25.35 28.49 8.39
N LEU A 179 -26.20 27.53 8.00
CA LEU A 179 -27.65 27.72 7.97
C LEU A 179 -28.20 27.95 9.37
N LYS A 180 -27.83 27.12 10.36
CA LYS A 180 -28.22 27.30 11.76
C LYS A 180 -27.77 28.63 12.33
N ALA A 181 -26.55 29.08 12.02
CA ALA A 181 -26.08 30.40 12.43
C ALA A 181 -26.92 31.52 11.79
N LYS A 182 -27.24 31.40 10.49
CA LYS A 182 -28.08 32.38 9.78
C LYS A 182 -29.53 32.40 10.26
N ASP A 183 -30.09 31.25 10.61
CA ASP A 183 -31.42 31.16 11.22
C ASP A 183 -31.44 31.83 12.59
N HIS A 184 -30.37 31.68 13.37
CA HIS A 184 -30.22 32.40 14.65
C HIS A 184 -30.11 33.91 14.43
N ASP A 185 -29.24 34.37 13.53
CA ASP A 185 -29.12 35.79 13.14
C ASP A 185 -30.49 36.35 12.68
N TYR A 186 -31.25 35.57 11.92
CA TYR A 186 -32.58 35.94 11.44
C TYR A 186 -33.59 36.09 12.59
N GLN A 187 -33.58 35.15 13.56
CA GLN A 187 -34.45 35.23 14.74
C GLN A 187 -34.10 36.44 15.60
N GLU A 188 -32.82 36.74 15.80
CA GLU A 188 -32.39 37.95 16.51
C GLU A 188 -32.87 39.21 15.79
N LEU A 189 -32.71 39.28 14.47
CA LEU A 189 -33.16 40.43 13.68
C LEU A 189 -34.70 40.58 13.72
N LEU A 190 -35.43 39.46 13.75
CA LEU A 190 -36.89 39.46 13.88
C LEU A 190 -37.31 40.03 15.24
N ASN A 191 -36.65 39.63 16.33
CA ASN A 191 -36.90 40.16 17.66
C ASN A 191 -36.59 41.66 17.72
N MET A 192 -35.46 42.10 17.18
CA MET A 192 -35.12 43.52 17.07
C MET A 192 -36.16 44.30 16.26
N SER A 193 -36.70 43.71 15.18
CA SER A 193 -37.77 44.32 14.39
C SER A 193 -39.07 44.44 15.19
N HIS A 194 -39.43 43.43 16.00
CA HIS A 194 -40.57 43.52 16.91
C HIS A 194 -40.38 44.63 17.95
N ASP A 195 -39.20 44.72 18.57
CA ASP A 195 -38.87 45.77 19.54
C ASP A 195 -38.92 47.16 18.90
N ALA A 196 -38.35 47.33 17.70
CA ALA A 196 -38.37 48.58 16.97
C ALA A 196 -39.80 48.99 16.57
N ASN A 197 -40.63 48.05 16.14
CA ASN A 197 -42.04 48.30 15.86
C ASN A 197 -42.81 48.67 17.13
N HIS A 198 -42.55 47.99 18.25
CA HIS A 198 -43.18 48.31 19.52
C HIS A 198 -42.82 49.73 19.98
N ALA A 199 -41.52 50.08 19.96
CA ALA A 199 -41.06 51.43 20.29
C ALA A 199 -41.69 52.50 19.39
N LYS A 200 -41.83 52.22 18.09
CA LYS A 200 -42.50 53.11 17.14
C LYS A 200 -43.98 53.29 17.48
N GLU A 201 -44.71 52.23 17.81
CA GLU A 201 -46.12 52.32 18.18
C GLU A 201 -46.32 53.03 19.52
N ILE A 202 -45.43 52.83 20.49
CA ILE A 202 -45.41 53.63 21.74
C ILE A 202 -45.21 55.12 21.42
N ALA A 203 -44.18 55.47 20.65
CA ALA A 203 -43.90 56.87 20.31
C ALA A 203 -45.05 57.52 19.52
N LYS A 204 -45.73 56.78 18.63
CA LYS A 204 -46.93 57.26 17.96
C LYS A 204 -48.09 57.46 18.92
N ALA A 205 -48.30 56.54 19.86
CA ALA A 205 -49.36 56.64 20.85
C ALA A 205 -49.14 57.85 21.78
N GLU A 206 -47.91 58.05 22.26
CA GLU A 206 -47.52 59.22 23.03
C GLU A 206 -47.74 60.50 22.23
N LEU A 207 -47.28 60.55 20.98
CA LEU A 207 -47.47 61.70 20.11
C LEU A 207 -48.96 61.99 19.86
N ALA A 208 -49.80 60.97 19.71
CA ALA A 208 -51.25 61.14 19.59
C ALA A 208 -51.86 61.69 20.90
N GLN A 209 -51.44 61.20 22.06
CA GLN A 209 -51.87 61.72 23.36
C GLN A 209 -51.45 63.19 23.55
N PHE A 210 -50.20 63.53 23.21
CA PHE A 210 -49.72 64.91 23.26
C PHE A 210 -50.49 65.84 22.31
N ARG A 211 -50.78 65.39 21.09
CA ARG A 211 -51.62 66.16 20.15
C ARG A 211 -53.03 66.39 20.70
N ALA A 212 -53.66 65.34 21.25
CA ALA A 212 -55.00 65.46 21.83
C ALA A 212 -55.01 66.42 23.03
N ALA A 213 -54.02 66.34 23.91
CA ALA A 213 -53.86 67.25 25.04
C ALA A 213 -53.66 68.70 24.59
N TYR A 214 -52.82 68.92 23.58
CA TYR A 214 -52.59 70.25 23.00
C TYR A 214 -53.84 70.83 22.34
N GLU A 215 -54.60 70.02 21.59
CA GLU A 215 -55.86 70.45 20.99
C GLU A 215 -56.91 70.81 22.04
N GLU A 216 -56.97 70.06 23.15
CA GLU A 216 -57.87 70.37 24.26
C GLU A 216 -57.46 71.66 24.97
N GLU A 217 -56.17 71.87 25.25
CA GLU A 217 -55.67 73.12 25.84
C GLU A 217 -55.96 74.32 24.92
N ARG A 218 -55.74 74.15 23.60
CA ARG A 218 -56.09 75.19 22.63
C ARG A 218 -57.60 75.47 22.63
N ARG A 219 -58.43 74.44 22.66
CA ARG A 219 -59.90 74.57 22.74
C ARG A 219 -60.33 75.29 24.02
N GLN A 220 -59.67 75.01 25.15
CA GLN A 220 -59.92 75.71 26.42
C GLN A 220 -59.51 77.18 26.33
N LYS A 221 -58.32 77.48 25.81
CA LYS A 221 -57.86 78.87 25.58
C LYS A 221 -58.77 79.63 24.62
N ASP A 222 -59.21 79.02 23.53
CA ASP A 222 -60.14 79.63 22.59
C ASP A 222 -61.50 79.90 23.27
N LYS A 223 -62.01 78.97 24.08
CA LYS A 223 -63.22 79.18 24.90
C LYS A 223 -63.04 80.37 25.86
N GLU A 224 -61.99 80.38 26.67
CA GLU A 224 -61.70 81.50 27.59
C GLU A 224 -61.58 82.85 26.87
N LEU A 225 -60.94 82.85 25.70
CA LEU A 225 -60.76 84.05 24.90
C LEU A 225 -62.09 84.53 24.30
N THR A 226 -62.96 83.61 23.87
CA THR A 226 -64.33 83.94 23.45
C THR A 226 -65.18 84.47 24.60
N GLU A 227 -65.10 83.86 25.79
CA GLU A 227 -65.81 84.32 26.99
C GLU A 227 -65.34 85.72 27.43
N ARG A 228 -64.02 85.96 27.45
CA ARG A 228 -63.45 87.30 27.72
C ARG A 228 -63.88 88.32 26.67
N LYS A 229 -63.87 87.97 25.38
CA LYS A 229 -64.37 88.84 24.31
C LYS A 229 -65.85 89.17 24.50
N GLN A 230 -66.69 88.19 24.83
CA GLN A 230 -68.11 88.40 25.11
C GLN A 230 -68.32 89.28 26.34
N TYR A 231 -67.52 89.10 27.40
CA TYR A 231 -67.57 89.92 28.60
C TYR A 231 -67.20 91.38 28.30
N VAL A 232 -66.10 91.61 27.58
CA VAL A 232 -65.67 92.95 27.14
C VAL A 232 -66.73 93.58 26.23
N GLN A 233 -67.26 92.84 25.25
CA GLN A 233 -68.32 93.34 24.37
C GLN A 233 -69.57 93.72 25.17
N SER A 234 -69.99 92.87 26.12
CA SER A 234 -71.13 93.17 27.00
C SER A 234 -70.88 94.41 27.85
N ARG A 235 -69.65 94.63 28.32
CA ARG A 235 -69.26 95.85 29.03
C ARG A 235 -69.31 97.07 28.13
N ILE A 236 -68.75 97.01 26.92
CA ILE A 236 -68.82 98.09 25.91
C ILE A 236 -70.28 98.42 25.60
N ASP A 237 -71.13 97.41 25.38
CA ASP A 237 -72.56 97.63 25.12
C ASP A 237 -73.27 98.27 26.31
N GLN A 238 -72.90 97.92 27.55
CA GLN A 238 -73.40 98.57 28.77
C GLN A 238 -72.93 100.02 28.88
N THR A 239 -71.63 100.31 28.69
CA THR A 239 -71.12 101.68 28.72
C THR A 239 -71.69 102.51 27.58
N GLN A 240 -71.82 101.98 26.37
CA GLN A 240 -72.48 102.69 25.26
C GLN A 240 -73.96 102.96 25.54
N LYS A 241 -74.68 102.03 26.20
CA LYS A 241 -76.07 102.28 26.63
C LYS A 241 -76.12 103.36 27.71
N LEU A 242 -75.19 103.37 28.66
CA LEU A 242 -75.07 104.41 29.69
C LEU A 242 -74.71 105.76 29.06
N GLU A 243 -73.74 105.80 28.16
CA GLU A 243 -73.32 107.00 27.42
C GLU A 243 -74.45 107.52 26.53
N LYS A 244 -75.25 106.66 25.87
CA LYS A 244 -76.46 107.09 25.15
C LYS A 244 -77.49 107.71 26.08
N ARG A 245 -77.72 107.12 27.26
CA ARG A 245 -78.62 107.68 28.29
C ARG A 245 -78.08 108.98 28.87
N GLU A 246 -76.79 109.06 29.11
CA GLU A 246 -76.11 110.26 29.61
C GLU A 246 -76.09 111.35 28.54
N LYS A 247 -75.86 111.03 27.27
CA LYS A 247 -75.93 111.99 26.16
C LYS A 247 -77.35 112.47 25.94
N GLN A 248 -78.37 111.62 26.11
CA GLN A 248 -79.78 112.05 26.15
C GLN A 248 -80.03 113.00 27.31
N ARG A 249 -79.63 112.62 28.53
CA ARG A 249 -79.73 113.48 29.72
C ARG A 249 -78.95 114.77 29.58
N ARG A 250 -77.75 114.76 28.99
CA ARG A 250 -76.89 115.91 28.76
C ARG A 250 -77.41 116.78 27.62
N ASN A 251 -78.11 116.23 26.63
CA ASN A 251 -78.85 117.03 25.65
C ASN A 251 -80.03 117.73 26.34
N GLU A 252 -80.78 117.01 27.18
CA GLU A 252 -81.85 117.57 28.02
C GLU A 252 -81.31 118.58 29.04
N GLU A 253 -80.10 118.36 29.57
CA GLU A 253 -79.43 119.22 30.53
C GLU A 253 -78.73 120.39 29.86
N LEU A 254 -78.23 120.30 28.62
CA LEU A 254 -77.79 121.43 27.79
C LEU A 254 -78.98 122.30 27.38
N GLU A 255 -80.16 121.70 27.13
CA GLU A 255 -81.43 122.42 26.97
C GLU A 255 -81.85 123.14 28.27
N ARG A 256 -81.52 122.57 29.44
CA ARG A 256 -81.76 123.18 30.75
C ARG A 256 -80.68 124.20 31.14
N LEU A 257 -79.42 123.99 30.80
CA LEU A 257 -78.26 124.85 31.10
C LEU A 257 -78.23 126.07 30.19
N GLN A 258 -78.71 125.99 28.94
CA GLN A 258 -79.05 127.19 28.15
C GLN A 258 -80.16 128.04 28.81
N LYS A 259 -80.93 127.47 29.74
CA LYS A 259 -81.97 128.16 30.52
C LYS A 259 -81.55 128.47 31.97
N GLN A 260 -80.33 128.11 32.39
CA GLN A 260 -79.92 128.17 33.80
C GLN A 260 -78.44 128.57 33.97
N GLU A 261 -77.95 129.49 33.13
CA GLU A 261 -76.65 130.14 33.28
C GLU A 261 -76.83 131.63 33.61
N GLU A 262 -77.74 131.92 34.53
CA GLU A 262 -77.74 133.11 35.38
C GLU A 262 -77.66 132.61 36.84
N GLU A 263 -76.70 133.15 37.59
CA GLU A 263 -76.51 133.00 39.05
C GLU A 263 -75.55 131.91 39.58
N LYS A 264 -74.27 132.34 39.65
CA LYS A 264 -73.37 132.38 40.83
C LYS A 264 -73.18 131.10 41.69
N LEU A 265 -71.96 130.56 41.73
CA LEU A 265 -70.78 130.94 42.56
C LEU A 265 -70.86 130.54 44.06
N LYS A 266 -69.73 129.94 44.52
CA LYS A 266 -69.09 130.04 45.87
C LYS A 266 -69.65 129.13 47.00
N MET A 267 -68.95 128.57 47.99
CA MET A 267 -67.57 128.49 48.58
C MET A 267 -67.61 127.27 49.56
N GLY A 268 -66.59 126.75 50.23
CA GLY A 268 -65.28 127.24 50.65
C GLY A 268 -64.50 126.16 51.44
N GLY A 269 -63.25 126.45 51.79
CA GLY A 269 -62.31 125.59 52.53
C GLY A 269 -62.47 125.62 54.07
N PRO A 270 -61.39 125.84 54.83
CA PRO A 270 -60.35 124.88 55.28
C PRO A 270 -60.19 124.86 56.83
N GLN A 271 -59.45 123.90 57.42
CA GLN A 271 -58.65 123.99 58.68
C GLN A 271 -58.22 122.57 59.14
N HIS A 272 -56.96 122.23 59.41
CA HIS A 272 -55.96 122.64 60.43
C HIS A 272 -55.98 121.75 61.70
N ASP A 273 -54.78 121.27 62.04
CA ASP A 273 -54.21 121.01 63.38
C ASP A 273 -54.09 119.61 64.03
N ASN A 274 -52.87 119.45 64.55
CA ASN A 274 -52.41 118.78 65.78
C ASN A 274 -51.58 117.48 65.70
N PHE A 275 -50.28 117.78 65.56
CA PHE A 275 -49.10 117.23 66.21
C PHE A 275 -49.28 116.64 67.64
N ALA A 276 -48.38 115.72 67.98
CA ALA A 276 -48.02 115.18 69.30
C ALA A 276 -48.58 113.80 69.70
N THR A 277 -48.01 112.72 69.15
CA THR A 277 -47.75 111.46 69.89
C THR A 277 -46.57 110.74 69.21
N GLN A 278 -45.37 111.30 69.35
CA GLN A 278 -44.18 110.84 68.62
C GLN A 278 -43.03 110.71 69.60
N GLN A 279 -42.85 109.50 70.13
CA GLN A 279 -41.58 109.02 70.75
C GLN A 279 -41.64 107.57 71.25
N ARG A 280 -42.80 106.89 71.18
CA ARG A 280 -42.87 105.43 71.45
C ARG A 280 -43.06 104.57 70.20
N SER A 281 -43.35 105.20 69.07
CA SER A 281 -43.51 104.54 67.77
C SER A 281 -42.19 104.41 67.01
N GLU A 282 -41.17 105.21 67.29
CA GLU A 282 -39.97 105.30 66.42
C GLU A 282 -39.11 104.03 66.47
N GLU A 283 -38.94 103.39 67.63
CA GLU A 283 -38.17 102.13 67.72
C GLU A 283 -38.90 100.92 67.09
N GLU A 284 -40.22 100.86 67.21
CA GLU A 284 -41.03 99.84 66.52
C GLU A 284 -41.11 100.12 65.02
N GLN A 285 -41.22 101.40 64.62
CA GLN A 285 -41.24 101.81 63.23
C GLN A 285 -39.87 101.59 62.56
N GLU A 286 -38.76 101.78 63.26
CA GLU A 286 -37.42 101.48 62.74
C GLU A 286 -37.21 99.99 62.50
N LYS A 287 -37.69 99.12 63.41
CA LYS A 287 -37.67 97.67 63.16
C LYS A 287 -38.59 97.27 62.01
N ILE A 288 -39.79 97.85 61.94
CA ILE A 288 -40.71 97.63 60.82
C ILE A 288 -40.08 98.12 59.51
N ASN A 289 -39.43 99.28 59.49
CA ASN A 289 -38.74 99.82 58.32
C ASN A 289 -37.55 98.95 57.91
N GLN A 290 -36.80 98.39 58.86
CA GLN A 290 -35.71 97.44 58.56
C GLN A 290 -36.24 96.14 57.95
N TYR A 291 -37.31 95.58 58.48
CA TYR A 291 -37.98 94.42 57.88
C TYR A 291 -38.56 94.77 56.51
N GLU A 292 -39.18 95.94 56.36
CA GLU A 292 -39.75 96.39 55.10
C GLU A 292 -38.67 96.62 54.03
N GLU A 293 -37.51 97.18 54.39
CA GLU A 293 -36.37 97.36 53.49
C GLU A 293 -35.74 96.02 53.08
N ALA A 294 -35.61 95.08 54.04
CA ALA A 294 -35.17 93.71 53.75
C ALA A 294 -36.16 92.99 52.81
N PHE A 295 -37.47 93.13 53.05
CA PHE A 295 -38.51 92.59 52.19
C PHE A 295 -38.54 93.27 50.82
N ARG A 296 -38.27 94.58 50.74
CA ARG A 296 -38.20 95.32 49.47
C ARG A 296 -37.01 94.84 48.64
N LYS A 297 -35.85 94.57 49.26
CA LYS A 297 -34.70 93.93 48.61
C LYS A 297 -35.01 92.52 48.11
N ILE A 298 -35.71 91.71 48.91
CA ILE A 298 -36.14 90.35 48.50
C ILE A 298 -37.14 90.45 47.34
N LYS A 299 -38.09 91.39 47.40
CA LYS A 299 -39.10 91.64 46.36
C LYS A 299 -38.47 92.06 45.04
N GLU A 300 -37.45 92.91 45.10
CA GLU A 300 -36.68 93.37 43.95
C GLU A 300 -35.82 92.25 43.36
N ALA A 301 -35.16 91.44 44.20
CA ALA A 301 -34.34 90.31 43.75
C ALA A 301 -35.16 89.14 43.18
N THR A 302 -36.37 88.92 43.70
CA THR A 302 -37.28 87.84 43.23
C THR A 302 -38.23 88.29 42.11
N GLY A 303 -38.42 89.61 41.94
CA GLY A 303 -39.24 90.20 40.88
C GLY A 303 -40.75 90.00 41.05
N VAL A 304 -41.22 89.73 42.27
CA VAL A 304 -42.61 89.31 42.55
C VAL A 304 -43.38 90.40 43.30
N SER A 305 -44.64 90.65 42.97
CA SER A 305 -45.39 91.81 43.51
C SER A 305 -46.09 91.55 44.85
N ASP A 306 -46.38 90.31 45.19
CA ASP A 306 -47.11 89.91 46.39
C ASP A 306 -46.24 89.06 47.33
N VAL A 307 -46.35 89.30 48.64
CA VAL A 307 -45.57 88.62 49.69
C VAL A 307 -45.88 87.13 49.71
N GLN A 308 -47.14 86.76 49.49
CA GLN A 308 -47.56 85.36 49.47
C GLN A 308 -46.96 84.60 48.28
N GLU A 309 -46.78 85.28 47.15
CA GLU A 309 -46.19 84.72 45.94
C GLU A 309 -44.67 84.52 46.10
N VAL A 310 -43.98 85.40 46.84
CA VAL A 310 -42.58 85.21 47.25
C VAL A 310 -42.44 83.94 48.10
N ILE A 311 -43.28 83.77 49.13
CA ILE A 311 -43.24 82.59 50.01
C ILE A 311 -43.48 81.30 49.22
N GLN A 312 -44.45 81.30 48.31
CA GLN A 312 -44.77 80.12 47.51
C GLN A 312 -43.68 79.78 46.49
N LYS A 313 -43.01 80.79 45.90
CA LYS A 313 -41.82 80.55 45.08
C LYS A 313 -40.64 80.01 45.89
N PHE A 314 -40.42 80.50 47.11
CA PHE A 314 -39.36 79.94 47.97
C PHE A 314 -39.63 78.49 48.34
N ILE A 315 -40.87 78.15 48.71
CA ILE A 315 -41.25 76.76 49.05
C ILE A 315 -41.09 75.84 47.83
N THR A 316 -41.62 76.24 46.67
CA THR A 316 -41.50 75.43 45.44
C THR A 316 -40.06 75.35 44.94
N GLN A 317 -39.25 76.39 45.12
CA GLN A 317 -37.83 76.37 44.81
C GLN A 317 -37.04 75.47 45.77
N GLU A 318 -37.40 75.44 47.05
CA GLU A 318 -36.80 74.55 48.03
C GLU A 318 -37.18 73.09 47.77
N ASP A 319 -38.44 72.81 47.39
CA ASP A 319 -38.90 71.48 47.01
C ASP A 319 -38.23 70.98 45.73
N THR A 320 -38.12 71.83 44.70
CA THR A 320 -37.39 71.50 43.47
C THR A 320 -35.89 71.31 43.72
N HIS A 321 -35.29 72.11 44.59
CA HIS A 321 -33.91 71.92 45.02
C HIS A 321 -33.72 70.60 45.78
N ARG A 322 -34.62 70.27 46.72
CA ARG A 322 -34.62 68.98 47.43
C ARG A 322 -34.72 67.81 46.47
N ASN A 323 -35.64 67.88 45.51
CA ASN A 323 -35.82 66.83 44.50
C ASN A 323 -34.58 66.69 43.59
N LEU A 324 -33.97 67.80 43.16
CA LEU A 324 -32.73 67.77 42.37
C LEU A 324 -31.55 67.16 43.17
N VAL A 325 -31.43 67.48 44.46
CA VAL A 325 -30.43 66.89 45.34
C VAL A 325 -30.66 65.39 45.52
N GLU A 326 -31.91 64.97 45.68
CA GLU A 326 -32.28 63.55 45.76
C GLU A 326 -31.97 62.80 44.45
N MET A 327 -32.38 63.34 43.30
CA MET A 327 -32.04 62.78 41.99
C MET A 327 -30.53 62.72 41.76
N THR A 328 -29.78 63.74 42.19
CA THR A 328 -28.31 63.75 42.09
C THR A 328 -27.70 62.67 42.97
N LYS A 329 -28.24 62.46 44.18
CA LYS A 329 -27.80 61.41 45.09
C LYS A 329 -28.12 60.01 44.54
N GLU A 330 -29.30 59.81 43.96
CA GLU A 330 -29.67 58.55 43.30
C GLU A 330 -28.80 58.26 42.07
N ALA A 331 -28.57 59.26 41.22
CA ALA A 331 -27.69 59.14 40.06
C ALA A 331 -26.25 58.81 40.49
N GLN A 332 -25.74 59.47 41.54
CA GLN A 332 -24.42 59.18 42.09
C GLN A 332 -24.35 57.74 42.65
N SER A 333 -25.37 57.31 43.40
CA SER A 333 -25.44 55.94 43.90
C SER A 333 -25.45 54.91 42.78
N ARG A 334 -26.16 55.19 41.67
CA ARG A 334 -26.20 54.32 40.50
C ARG A 334 -24.86 54.27 39.76
N ILE A 335 -24.15 55.39 39.67
CA ILE A 335 -22.79 55.44 39.13
C ILE A 335 -21.84 54.58 39.98
N ASP A 336 -21.94 54.68 41.30
CA ASP A 336 -21.09 53.91 42.23
C ASP A 336 -21.38 52.40 42.11
N GLN A 337 -22.65 52.00 42.01
CA GLN A 337 -23.05 50.61 41.77
C GLN A 337 -22.49 50.07 40.44
N LEU A 338 -22.67 50.81 39.34
CA LEU A 338 -22.16 50.42 38.03
C LEU A 338 -20.63 50.35 37.99
N ASN A 339 -19.93 51.23 38.73
CA ASN A 339 -18.48 51.17 38.87
C ASN A 339 -18.02 49.95 39.68
N ALA A 340 -18.76 49.58 40.73
CA ALA A 340 -18.49 48.36 41.50
C ALA A 340 -18.68 47.10 40.63
N GLU A 341 -19.80 47.00 39.91
CA GLU A 341 -20.05 45.89 38.96
C GLU A 341 -18.96 45.83 37.88
N LYS A 342 -18.58 46.97 37.30
CA LYS A 342 -17.50 47.05 36.31
C LYS A 342 -16.16 46.58 36.89
N SER A 343 -15.87 46.90 38.16
CA SER A 343 -14.67 46.43 38.83
C SER A 343 -14.70 44.91 39.06
N GLU A 344 -15.84 44.37 39.48
CA GLU A 344 -16.02 42.93 39.68
C GLU A 344 -15.92 42.15 38.37
N LEU A 345 -16.59 42.63 37.30
CA LEU A 345 -16.48 42.06 35.95
C LEU A 345 -15.06 42.15 35.41
N LYS A 346 -14.33 43.25 35.66
CA LYS A 346 -12.91 43.34 35.29
C LYS A 346 -12.07 42.33 36.05
N SER A 347 -12.29 42.17 37.35
CA SER A 347 -11.59 41.17 38.16
C SER A 347 -11.88 39.75 37.66
N LYS A 348 -13.13 39.42 37.33
CA LYS A 348 -13.50 38.13 36.70
C LYS A 348 -12.87 37.95 35.32
N VAL A 349 -12.76 39.01 34.53
CA VAL A 349 -12.08 38.96 33.22
C VAL A 349 -10.57 38.79 33.38
N GLU A 350 -9.95 39.44 34.36
CA GLU A 350 -8.54 39.22 34.69
C GLU A 350 -8.34 37.81 35.23
N GLU A 351 -9.19 37.33 36.13
CA GLU A 351 -9.17 35.96 36.61
C GLU A 351 -9.35 34.97 35.46
N LEU A 352 -10.29 35.17 34.52
CA LEU A 352 -10.45 34.31 33.34
C LEU A 352 -9.28 34.43 32.36
N LYS A 353 -8.71 35.62 32.18
CA LYS A 353 -7.52 35.81 31.36
C LYS A 353 -6.33 35.10 31.98
N TYR A 354 -6.09 35.22 33.27
CA TYR A 354 -4.92 34.65 33.94
C TYR A 354 -5.11 33.19 34.41
N SER A 355 -6.35 32.72 34.57
CA SER A 355 -6.69 31.31 34.79
C SER A 355 -6.83 30.52 33.48
N GLY A 356 -7.27 31.16 32.40
CA GLY A 356 -7.36 30.57 31.06
C GLY A 356 -6.09 30.70 30.21
N SER A 357 -5.13 31.55 30.61
CA SER A 357 -3.84 31.72 29.92
C SER A 357 -2.62 31.58 30.84
N GLY A 358 -2.66 30.56 31.73
CA GLY A 358 -1.46 29.92 32.27
C GLY A 358 -0.69 29.15 31.17
N GLN A 359 -0.26 29.84 30.12
CA GLN A 359 0.62 29.32 29.07
C GLN A 359 1.99 29.01 29.67
N LEU A 360 2.15 27.81 30.22
CA LEU A 360 3.43 27.09 30.42
C LEU A 360 3.13 25.61 30.77
N GLY A 361 2.04 25.34 31.51
CA GLY A 361 1.59 23.96 31.80
C GLY A 361 0.77 23.33 30.67
N SER A 362 -0.18 24.08 30.09
CA SER A 362 -1.08 23.54 29.06
C SER A 362 -0.35 23.12 27.77
N ARG A 363 0.68 23.87 27.36
CA ARG A 363 1.49 23.49 26.19
C ARG A 363 2.41 22.31 26.47
N ARG A 364 3.05 22.26 27.64
CA ARG A 364 3.89 21.13 28.03
C ARG A 364 3.09 19.83 28.15
N ILE A 365 1.87 19.90 28.67
CA ILE A 365 0.95 18.76 28.75
C ILE A 365 0.51 18.33 27.34
N VAL A 366 0.25 19.28 26.43
CA VAL A 366 -0.04 18.97 25.03
C VAL A 366 1.16 18.33 24.35
N ASP A 367 2.37 18.89 24.52
CA ASP A 367 3.60 18.31 23.98
C ASP A 367 3.85 16.90 24.57
N GLU A 368 3.60 16.68 25.87
CA GLU A 368 3.67 15.35 26.52
C GLU A 368 2.64 14.38 25.92
N PHE A 369 1.39 14.81 25.70
CA PHE A 369 0.40 13.97 25.03
C PHE A 369 0.72 13.70 23.55
N GLU A 370 1.31 14.67 22.85
CA GLU A 370 1.81 14.48 21.49
C GLU A 370 2.95 13.47 21.47
N THR A 371 3.89 13.53 22.42
CA THR A 371 4.97 12.52 22.54
C THR A 371 4.43 11.13 22.91
N HIS A 372 3.47 11.02 23.82
CA HIS A 372 2.84 9.73 24.11
C HIS A 372 2.05 9.18 22.93
N LEU A 373 1.45 10.07 22.12
CA LEU A 373 0.73 9.68 20.92
C LEU A 373 1.69 9.18 19.82
N THR A 374 2.83 9.85 19.62
CA THR A 374 3.86 9.39 18.67
C THR A 374 4.50 8.08 19.13
N GLU A 375 4.79 7.93 20.42
CA GLU A 375 5.33 6.69 21.00
C GLU A 375 4.34 5.53 20.89
N ALA A 376 3.05 5.76 21.17
CA ALA A 376 2.00 4.77 20.97
C ALA A 376 1.84 4.37 19.49
N HIS A 377 1.96 5.33 18.56
CA HIS A 377 1.95 5.06 17.13
C HIS A 377 3.14 4.22 16.70
N TYR A 378 4.34 4.58 17.13
CA TYR A 378 5.56 3.82 16.85
C TYR A 378 5.45 2.38 17.37
N GLN A 379 4.95 2.20 18.60
CA GLN A 379 4.77 0.87 19.18
C GLN A 379 3.69 0.05 18.45
N CYS A 380 2.61 0.70 18.00
CA CYS A 380 1.60 0.06 17.16
C CYS A 380 2.19 -0.41 15.82
N ASP A 381 2.98 0.42 15.15
CA ASP A 381 3.60 0.04 13.87
C ASP A 381 4.65 -1.06 14.04
N LYS A 382 5.47 -1.02 15.11
CA LYS A 382 6.41 -2.10 15.45
C LYS A 382 5.68 -3.42 15.70
N ASN A 383 4.58 -3.38 16.44
CA ASN A 383 3.75 -4.58 16.67
C ASN A 383 3.07 -5.07 15.40
N ARG A 384 2.61 -4.16 14.53
CA ARG A 384 2.05 -4.50 13.21
C ARG A 384 3.06 -5.20 12.33
N GLN A 385 4.30 -4.70 12.26
CA GLN A 385 5.38 -5.35 11.48
C GLN A 385 5.74 -6.73 12.04
N LYS A 386 5.81 -6.89 13.37
CA LYS A 386 6.00 -8.21 14.01
C LYS A 386 4.86 -9.17 13.64
N TYR A 387 3.61 -8.69 13.71
CA TYR A 387 2.44 -9.48 13.33
C TYR A 387 2.47 -9.87 11.85
N GLU A 388 2.82 -8.95 10.94
CA GLU A 388 2.94 -9.24 9.51
C GLU A 388 4.03 -10.31 9.22
N ARG A 389 5.17 -10.25 9.94
CA ARG A 389 6.22 -11.29 9.84
C ARG A 389 5.69 -12.65 10.30
N VAL A 390 5.09 -12.72 11.49
CA VAL A 390 4.55 -13.96 12.05
C VAL A 390 3.41 -14.50 11.17
N ALA A 391 2.56 -13.65 10.63
CA ALA A 391 1.49 -14.05 9.72
C ALA A 391 2.04 -14.65 8.42
N LYS A 392 3.12 -14.09 7.85
CA LYS A 392 3.79 -14.68 6.67
C LYS A 392 4.35 -16.07 6.99
N ILE A 393 5.00 -16.24 8.14
CA ILE A 393 5.51 -17.54 8.59
C ILE A 393 4.34 -18.51 8.74
N LEU A 394 3.25 -18.10 9.37
CA LEU A 394 2.06 -18.93 9.57
C LEU A 394 1.43 -19.37 8.24
N ILE A 395 1.35 -18.48 7.23
CA ILE A 395 0.88 -18.83 5.88
C ILE A 395 1.79 -19.88 5.23
N ASN A 396 3.11 -19.74 5.35
CA ASN A 396 4.06 -20.71 4.82
C ASN A 396 3.95 -22.06 5.52
N VAL A 397 3.78 -22.06 6.85
CA VAL A 397 3.54 -23.29 7.64
C VAL A 397 2.24 -23.95 7.21
N LYS A 398 1.14 -23.21 7.05
CA LYS A 398 -0.14 -23.75 6.55
C LYS A 398 0.02 -24.43 5.20
N ALA A 399 0.66 -23.75 4.24
CA ALA A 399 0.91 -24.33 2.92
C ALA A 399 1.81 -25.58 3.00
N GLY A 400 2.80 -25.59 3.90
CA GLY A 400 3.65 -26.76 4.15
C GLY A 400 2.89 -27.95 4.74
N VAL A 401 2.02 -27.69 5.72
CA VAL A 401 1.15 -28.72 6.33
C VAL A 401 0.13 -29.23 5.33
N GLU A 402 -0.41 -28.36 4.47
CA GLU A 402 -1.36 -28.72 3.40
C GLU A 402 -0.69 -29.65 2.39
N HIS A 403 0.51 -29.29 1.93
CA HIS A 403 1.30 -30.15 1.05
C HIS A 403 1.66 -31.49 1.69
N LEU A 404 1.98 -31.51 2.99
CA LEU A 404 2.27 -32.75 3.72
C LEU A 404 1.01 -33.62 3.82
N TYR A 405 -0.13 -33.02 4.18
CA TYR A 405 -1.41 -33.69 4.30
C TYR A 405 -1.88 -34.27 2.95
N ASP A 406 -1.75 -33.51 1.86
CA ASP A 406 -2.05 -33.98 0.51
C ASP A 406 -1.18 -35.17 0.10
N LYS A 407 0.12 -35.14 0.40
CA LYS A 407 1.00 -36.28 0.12
C LYS A 407 0.65 -37.52 0.94
N LEU A 408 0.21 -37.34 2.19
CA LEU A 408 -0.22 -38.41 3.07
C LEU A 408 -1.66 -38.86 2.82
N SER A 409 -2.46 -38.12 2.04
CA SER A 409 -3.84 -38.47 1.69
C SER A 409 -3.95 -39.73 0.81
N VAL A 410 -2.87 -40.09 0.12
CA VAL A 410 -2.75 -41.32 -0.68
C VAL A 410 -2.78 -42.56 0.21
N PHE A 411 -2.39 -42.43 1.49
CA PHE A 411 -2.46 -43.50 2.48
C PHE A 411 -3.80 -43.43 3.23
N LYS A 412 -4.63 -44.46 3.02
CA LYS A 412 -5.91 -44.61 3.71
C LYS A 412 -5.67 -45.11 5.13
N SER A 413 -5.66 -44.18 6.09
CA SER A 413 -5.90 -44.50 7.50
C SER A 413 -7.34 -44.12 7.85
N ASP A 414 -7.97 -44.84 8.79
CA ASP A 414 -9.34 -44.64 9.29
C ASP A 414 -9.54 -43.32 10.10
N ILE A 415 -8.68 -42.33 9.89
CA ILE A 415 -8.66 -41.07 10.64
C ILE A 415 -9.54 -40.05 9.91
N GLN A 416 -10.54 -39.50 10.62
CA GLN A 416 -11.50 -38.51 10.10
C GLN A 416 -10.79 -37.30 9.47
N GLN A 417 -11.21 -36.95 8.25
CA GLN A 417 -10.72 -35.77 7.54
C GLN A 417 -11.24 -34.50 8.21
N ILE A 418 -10.33 -33.70 8.78
CA ILE A 418 -10.65 -32.38 9.33
C ILE A 418 -10.40 -31.33 8.22
N PRO A 419 -11.34 -30.42 7.95
CA PRO A 419 -11.14 -29.34 6.99
C PRO A 419 -10.11 -28.33 7.52
N MET A 420 -9.20 -27.88 6.65
CA MET A 420 -8.12 -26.97 7.04
C MET A 420 -8.64 -25.55 7.31
N SER A 421 -8.45 -25.11 8.55
CA SER A 421 -8.76 -23.76 9.05
C SER A 421 -7.66 -23.30 10.01
N ASP A 422 -7.59 -22.00 10.29
CA ASP A 422 -6.60 -21.38 11.18
C ASP A 422 -6.49 -22.05 12.57
N GLU A 423 -7.58 -22.58 13.09
CA GLU A 423 -7.64 -23.27 14.38
C GLU A 423 -7.26 -24.76 14.29
N THR A 424 -7.40 -25.38 13.11
CA THR A 424 -7.24 -26.83 12.91
C THR A 424 -5.90 -27.23 12.30
N VAL A 425 -5.02 -26.27 11.97
CA VAL A 425 -3.67 -26.52 11.40
C VAL A 425 -2.85 -27.47 12.29
N VAL A 426 -2.91 -27.26 13.61
CA VAL A 426 -2.17 -28.08 14.58
C VAL A 426 -2.74 -29.51 14.64
N ASP A 427 -4.06 -29.64 14.54
CA ASP A 427 -4.73 -30.95 14.55
C ASP A 427 -4.45 -31.75 13.27
N ILE A 428 -4.42 -31.08 12.11
CA ILE A 428 -4.01 -31.70 10.84
C ILE A 428 -2.54 -32.13 10.89
N LEU A 429 -1.66 -31.32 11.49
CA LEU A 429 -0.26 -31.67 11.68
C LEU A 429 -0.10 -32.92 12.58
N LYS A 430 -0.87 -33.03 13.67
CA LYS A 430 -0.91 -34.24 14.52
C LYS A 430 -1.42 -35.47 13.77
N GLN A 431 -2.38 -35.29 12.86
CA GLN A 431 -2.85 -36.37 11.99
C GLN A 431 -1.77 -36.80 10.99
N CYS A 432 -1.05 -35.85 10.40
CA CYS A 432 0.10 -36.13 9.53
C CYS A 432 1.18 -36.90 10.29
N GLU A 433 1.50 -36.49 11.52
CA GLU A 433 2.44 -37.19 12.41
C GLU A 433 1.99 -38.62 12.70
N SER A 434 0.73 -38.82 13.08
CA SER A 434 0.18 -40.16 13.37
C SER A 434 0.23 -41.09 12.15
N LYS A 435 -0.07 -40.56 10.96
CA LYS A 435 0.03 -41.32 9.70
C LYS A 435 1.48 -41.65 9.32
N LEU A 436 2.41 -40.70 9.51
CA LEU A 436 3.83 -40.93 9.29
C LEU A 436 4.42 -41.96 10.25
N LEU A 437 4.04 -41.93 11.52
CA LEU A 437 4.44 -42.93 12.51
C LEU A 437 3.93 -44.33 12.15
N HIS A 438 2.67 -44.44 11.71
CA HIS A 438 2.12 -45.71 11.25
C HIS A 438 2.84 -46.25 10.01
N LEU A 439 3.16 -45.37 9.05
CA LEU A 439 3.98 -45.73 7.88
C LEU A 439 5.40 -46.15 8.27
N MET A 440 5.99 -45.50 9.27
CA MET A 440 7.31 -45.86 9.78
C MET A 440 7.30 -47.24 10.45
N GLU A 441 6.24 -47.56 11.18
CA GLU A 441 6.04 -48.87 11.80
C GLU A 441 5.78 -49.98 10.77
N GLU A 442 5.03 -49.69 9.71
CA GLU A 442 4.74 -50.63 8.61
C GLU A 442 5.94 -50.84 7.65
N SER A 443 6.83 -49.84 7.54
CA SER A 443 8.05 -49.90 6.71
C SER A 443 9.29 -50.42 7.44
N MET A 444 9.23 -50.62 8.76
CA MET A 444 10.28 -51.27 9.55
C MET A 444 9.97 -52.76 9.73
N PRO A 445 10.50 -53.68 8.89
CA PRO A 445 10.44 -55.09 9.22
C PRO A 445 11.26 -55.34 10.49
N ALA A 446 10.75 -56.20 11.37
CA ALA A 446 11.36 -56.60 12.64
C ALA A 446 12.65 -57.43 12.49
N SER A 447 13.57 -57.04 11.60
CA SER A 447 14.86 -57.72 11.38
C SER A 447 15.91 -56.75 10.86
N GLY A 448 16.67 -56.23 11.82
CA GLY A 448 18.02 -55.64 11.77
C GLY A 448 18.59 -55.09 10.46
N THR A 449 18.83 -53.78 10.43
CA THR A 449 19.88 -53.16 9.60
C THR A 449 20.37 -51.86 10.23
N GLY A 450 21.31 -51.97 11.19
CA GLY A 450 22.12 -50.84 11.67
C GLY A 450 23.13 -50.30 10.65
N GLY A 451 22.89 -50.48 9.35
CA GLY A 451 23.82 -50.12 8.26
C GLY A 451 23.19 -49.34 7.11
N MET A 452 21.91 -48.97 7.19
CA MET A 452 21.21 -48.26 6.10
C MET A 452 21.11 -46.73 6.30
N LEU A 453 21.61 -46.22 7.43
CA LEU A 453 21.57 -44.78 7.73
C LEU A 453 22.72 -43.99 7.06
N GLU A 454 23.78 -44.66 6.63
CA GLU A 454 24.98 -44.02 6.07
C GLU A 454 24.89 -43.79 4.54
N ASP A 455 24.10 -44.60 3.83
CA ASP A 455 23.88 -44.45 2.37
C ASP A 455 22.84 -43.39 1.99
N LEU A 456 22.00 -42.92 2.93
CA LEU A 456 21.07 -41.80 2.67
C LEU A 456 21.75 -40.43 2.74
N ALA A 457 22.94 -40.33 3.34
CA ALA A 457 23.67 -39.08 3.49
C ALA A 457 24.46 -38.67 2.22
N THR A 458 24.65 -39.59 1.26
CA THR A 458 25.46 -39.36 0.05
C THR A 458 24.67 -39.44 -1.26
N ALA A 459 23.36 -39.68 -1.20
CA ALA A 459 22.50 -39.63 -2.37
C ALA A 459 22.26 -38.18 -2.82
N ASN A 460 22.93 -37.75 -3.89
CA ASN A 460 22.61 -36.52 -4.60
C ASN A 460 21.22 -36.67 -5.26
N ILE A 461 20.18 -36.28 -4.54
CA ILE A 461 18.80 -36.23 -5.04
C ILE A 461 18.69 -34.97 -5.91
N GLU A 462 18.64 -35.13 -7.23
CA GLU A 462 18.26 -34.05 -8.13
C GLU A 462 16.78 -33.69 -7.91
N LEU A 463 16.54 -32.54 -7.29
CA LEU A 463 15.22 -32.06 -6.93
C LEU A 463 14.52 -31.38 -8.13
N PRO A 464 13.22 -31.61 -8.36
CA PRO A 464 12.45 -30.94 -9.40
C PRO A 464 12.41 -29.41 -9.22
N PRO A 465 12.36 -28.62 -10.32
CA PRO A 465 12.44 -27.15 -10.28
C PRO A 465 11.28 -26.46 -9.52
N ASN A 466 10.19 -27.17 -9.25
CA ASN A 466 8.99 -26.63 -8.56
C ASN A 466 8.98 -26.88 -7.05
N ASN A 467 10.09 -27.30 -6.43
CA ASN A 467 10.13 -27.53 -5.00
C ASN A 467 10.18 -26.20 -4.23
N ARG A 468 9.10 -25.84 -3.54
CA ARG A 468 9.08 -24.69 -2.60
C ARG A 468 9.89 -25.06 -1.35
N ARG A 469 11.20 -24.78 -1.37
CA ARG A 469 12.03 -24.80 -0.16
C ARG A 469 11.50 -23.75 0.82
N ILE A 470 11.07 -24.20 2.00
CA ILE A 470 10.87 -23.33 3.15
C ILE A 470 12.27 -22.85 3.55
N LYS A 471 12.60 -21.59 3.21
CA LYS A 471 13.75 -20.91 3.81
C LYS A 471 13.36 -20.61 5.26
N LEU A 472 13.79 -21.49 6.17
CA LEU A 472 13.91 -21.10 7.56
C LEU A 472 15.00 -20.02 7.61
N PRO A 473 14.81 -18.91 8.32
CA PRO A 473 15.90 -17.98 8.60
C PRO A 473 17.02 -18.81 9.20
N THR A 474 18.16 -18.88 8.51
CA THR A 474 19.39 -19.39 9.09
C THR A 474 19.83 -18.38 10.15
N SER A 475 20.53 -18.80 11.20
CA SER A 475 21.11 -17.90 12.21
C SER A 475 22.03 -16.82 11.62
N ASP A 476 22.37 -16.92 10.33
CA ASP A 476 23.08 -15.89 9.58
C ASP A 476 22.16 -14.75 9.06
N ASP A 477 20.83 -14.95 9.02
CA ASP A 477 19.84 -13.87 8.80
C ASP A 477 19.52 -13.10 10.10
N GLU A 478 20.11 -13.51 11.24
CA GLU A 478 20.09 -12.75 12.50
C GLU A 478 21.28 -11.76 12.59
N ASN A 479 22.17 -11.72 11.59
CA ASN A 479 23.41 -10.94 11.65
C ASN A 479 23.56 -9.84 10.58
N ASP A 480 22.56 -9.60 9.74
CA ASP A 480 22.55 -8.42 8.87
C ASP A 480 21.52 -7.40 9.39
N GLU A 481 22.07 -6.44 10.13
CA GLU A 481 21.51 -5.16 10.57
C GLU A 481 20.69 -5.14 11.87
N GLU A 482 21.30 -5.61 12.96
CA GLU A 482 21.46 -4.74 14.13
C GLU A 482 22.58 -3.73 13.83
N GLN A 483 22.29 -2.76 12.96
CA GLN A 483 22.88 -1.44 13.17
C GLN A 483 22.01 -0.81 14.25
N GLU A 484 22.49 -0.93 15.49
CA GLU A 484 22.43 0.21 16.39
C GLU A 484 22.99 1.41 15.63
N ASP A 485 22.14 2.10 14.86
CA ASP A 485 22.24 3.54 14.80
C ASP A 485 21.80 4.02 16.20
N GLU A 486 22.70 3.83 17.18
CA GLU A 486 22.99 4.92 18.09
C GLU A 486 23.34 6.10 17.18
N GLU A 487 22.32 6.85 16.75
CA GLU A 487 22.49 8.28 16.55
C GLU A 487 22.91 8.82 17.92
N GLU A 488 24.21 8.69 18.25
CA GLU A 488 24.89 9.76 18.93
C GLU A 488 24.52 11.00 18.11
N GLU A 489 23.62 11.80 18.67
CA GLU A 489 23.45 13.19 18.30
C GLU A 489 24.86 13.83 18.43
N GLU A 490 25.69 13.70 17.39
CA GLU A 490 26.65 14.74 17.07
C GLU A 490 25.78 15.95 16.73
N GLU A 491 25.40 16.65 17.80
CA GLU A 491 24.94 18.01 17.81
C GLU A 491 25.89 18.77 16.91
N ASP A 492 25.46 18.99 15.67
CA ASP A 492 26.22 19.61 14.59
C ASP A 492 26.63 21.00 15.10
N VAL A 493 27.81 21.07 15.74
CA VAL A 493 28.31 22.27 16.39
C VAL A 493 28.52 23.25 15.26
N LEU A 494 27.56 24.16 15.12
CA LEU A 494 27.55 25.21 14.11
C LEU A 494 28.94 25.81 14.00
N ASP A 495 29.59 25.58 12.84
CA ASP A 495 30.91 26.13 12.54
C ASP A 495 30.96 27.63 12.89
N ARG A 496 32.11 28.11 13.41
CA ARG A 496 32.25 29.53 13.84
C ARG A 496 31.81 30.53 12.78
N GLU A 497 31.94 30.21 11.49
CA GLU A 497 31.46 31.02 10.39
C GLU A 497 29.94 30.99 10.20
N THR A 498 29.27 29.86 10.44
CA THR A 498 27.82 29.72 10.34
C THR A 498 27.13 30.42 11.51
N VAL A 499 27.66 30.30 12.74
CA VAL A 499 27.20 31.08 13.91
C VAL A 499 27.36 32.58 13.64
N LYS A 500 28.50 33.00 13.09
CA LYS A 500 28.75 34.42 12.78
C LYS A 500 27.83 34.94 11.67
N LYS A 501 27.51 34.12 10.66
CA LYS A 501 26.50 34.44 9.63
C LYS A 501 25.10 34.55 10.24
N LEU A 502 24.65 33.56 11.03
CA LEU A 502 23.33 33.58 11.67
C LEU A 502 23.18 34.75 12.65
N ALA A 503 24.20 35.03 13.46
CA ALA A 503 24.24 36.20 14.35
C ALA A 503 24.20 37.51 13.56
N SER A 504 24.95 37.63 12.46
CA SER A 504 24.91 38.82 11.60
C SER A 504 23.54 39.01 10.94
N ILE A 505 22.86 37.92 10.55
CA ILE A 505 21.51 37.95 9.97
C ILE A 505 20.48 38.36 11.04
N ALA A 506 20.62 37.87 12.27
CA ALA A 506 19.77 38.24 13.40
C ALA A 506 19.92 39.73 13.75
N VAL A 507 21.16 40.22 13.87
CA VAL A 507 21.47 41.64 14.13
C VAL A 507 21.00 42.52 12.96
N ALA A 508 21.14 42.07 11.71
CA ALA A 508 20.61 42.79 10.53
C ALA A 508 19.07 42.84 10.53
N ARG A 509 18.38 41.79 10.98
CA ARG A 509 16.92 41.76 11.14
C ARG A 509 16.44 42.70 12.25
N GLU A 510 17.11 42.71 13.39
CA GLU A 510 16.82 43.61 14.50
C GLU A 510 17.05 45.07 14.12
N THR A 511 18.20 45.38 13.52
CA THR A 511 18.52 46.75 13.08
C THR A 511 17.60 47.26 11.97
N LYS A 512 17.12 46.39 11.06
CA LYS A 512 16.05 46.73 10.09
C LYS A 512 14.70 46.98 10.77
N LYS A 513 14.34 46.22 11.81
CA LYS A 513 13.13 46.46 12.61
C LYS A 513 13.20 47.77 13.41
N LEU A 514 14.37 48.09 13.97
CA LEU A 514 14.63 49.35 14.69
C LEU A 514 14.61 50.58 13.77
N LYS A 515 15.16 50.49 12.54
CA LYS A 515 15.04 51.58 11.53
C LYS A 515 13.60 51.81 11.09
N LYS A 516 12.79 50.75 10.91
CA LYS A 516 11.34 50.87 10.60
C LYS A 516 10.53 51.47 11.75
N ARG A 517 10.94 51.29 13.02
CA ARG A 517 10.31 51.95 14.17
C ARG A 517 10.69 53.43 14.28
N LYS A 518 11.94 53.80 14.01
CA LYS A 518 12.39 55.21 14.02
C LYS A 518 11.77 56.07 12.91
N THR A 519 11.47 55.50 11.73
CA THR A 519 10.78 56.27 10.66
C THR A 519 9.29 56.45 10.92
N LYS A 520 8.62 55.55 11.66
CA LYS A 520 7.22 55.73 12.08
C LYS A 520 7.03 56.66 13.27
N GLY A 521 8.06 56.86 14.10
CA GLY A 521 8.00 57.76 15.25
C GLY A 521 8.29 59.23 14.94
N ARG A 522 8.81 59.56 13.74
CA ARG A 522 9.23 60.91 13.37
C ARG A 522 8.20 61.71 12.57
N HIS A 523 6.99 61.17 12.41
CA HIS A 523 5.90 61.76 11.62
C HIS A 523 4.69 62.12 12.49
N LYS A 524 4.90 62.30 13.80
CA LYS A 524 3.82 62.59 14.75
C LYS A 524 4.06 63.81 15.65
N ASP A 525 5.19 64.49 15.49
CA ASP A 525 5.48 65.75 16.16
C ASP A 525 6.01 66.74 15.10
N ASP A 526 5.09 67.37 14.38
CA ASP A 526 5.19 68.70 13.72
C ASP A 526 3.76 69.20 13.46
#